data_AF-A0A923UWG5-F1
#
_entry.id   AF-A0A923UWG5-F1
#
_cell.length_a   1.000
_cell.length_b   1.000
_cell.length_c   1.000
_cell.angle_alpha   90.00
_cell.angle_beta   90.00
_cell.angle_gamma   90.00
#
_symmetry.space_group_name_H-M   'P 1'
#
loop_
_entity.id
_entity.type
_entity.pdbx_description
1 polymer ?
#
loop_
_entity_poly.entity_id
_entity_poly.type
_entity_poly.pdbx_seq_one_letter_code
_entity_poly.pdbx_strand_id
1 'polypeptide(L)' 'MIDKIWPSLQEAVADIQDGATVMIGGFGNAGMPSALVDA' A
#
# COMPACT_ATOMS: atom_id res chain seq x y z
N MET A 1 15.57 -12.93 9.80
CA MET A 1 15.14 -11.77 8.99
C MET A 1 13.76 -12.11 8.45
N ILE A 2 12.79 -11.21 8.55
CA ILE A 2 11.41 -11.45 8.07
C ILE A 2 11.37 -11.11 6.58
N ASP A 3 10.78 -11.98 5.77
CA ASP A 3 10.50 -11.71 4.37
C ASP A 3 9.34 -10.71 4.26
N LYS A 4 9.52 -9.67 3.44
CA LYS A 4 8.56 -8.58 3.21
C LYS A 4 8.28 -8.41 1.72
N ILE A 5 8.38 -9.49 0.97
CA ILE A 5 8.03 -9.53 -0.45
C ILE A 5 6.73 -10.31 -0.57
N TRP A 6 5.72 -9.67 -1.15
CA TRP A 6 4.44 -10.29 -1.44
C TRP A 6 4.32 -10.59 -2.94
N PRO A 7 3.63 -11.67 -3.32
CA PRO A 7 3.48 -12.04 -4.72
C PRO A 7 2.43 -11.19 -5.47
N SER A 8 1.61 -10.41 -4.76
CA SER A 8 0.62 -9.49 -5.33
C SER A 8 0.43 -8.22 -4.49
N LEU A 9 -0.15 -7.18 -5.10
CA LEU A 9 -0.43 -5.90 -4.42
C LEU A 9 -1.55 -6.08 -3.37
N GLN A 10 -2.57 -6.87 -3.69
CA GLN A 10 -3.69 -7.18 -2.78
C GLN A 10 -3.20 -7.84 -1.50
N GLU A 11 -2.28 -8.82 -1.61
CA GLU A 11 -1.71 -9.49 -0.43
C GLU A 11 -0.86 -8.55 0.42
N ALA A 12 -0.23 -7.54 -0.19
CA ALA A 12 0.58 -6.56 0.51
C ALA A 12 -0.27 -5.57 1.35
N VAL A 13 -1.57 -5.43 1.05
CA VAL A 13 -2.50 -4.52 1.75
C VAL A 13 -3.63 -5.25 2.49
N ALA A 14 -3.65 -6.59 2.45
CA ALA A 14 -4.77 -7.42 2.91
C ALA A 14 -5.09 -7.31 4.40
N ASP A 15 -4.17 -6.80 5.21
CA ASP A 15 -4.34 -6.61 6.65
C ASP A 15 -4.89 -5.23 7.04
N ILE A 16 -5.03 -4.30 6.08
CA ILE A 16 -5.67 -3.00 6.27
C ILE A 16 -7.17 -3.19 6.40
N GLN A 17 -7.73 -2.70 7.51
CA GLN A 17 -9.15 -2.86 7.85
C GLN A 17 -9.93 -1.56 7.65
N ASP A 18 -11.26 -1.68 7.57
CA ASP A 18 -12.15 -0.52 7.52
C ASP A 18 -11.92 0.45 8.68
N GLY A 19 -11.88 1.74 8.36
CA GLY A 19 -11.64 2.80 9.34
C GLY A 19 -10.16 3.01 9.72
N ALA A 20 -9.22 2.29 9.09
CA ALA A 20 -7.79 2.55 9.25
C ALA A 20 -7.40 3.95 8.73
N THR A 21 -6.49 4.61 9.44
CA THR A 21 -5.83 5.82 8.96
C THR A 21 -4.45 5.45 8.43
N VAL A 22 -4.21 5.67 7.14
CA VAL A 22 -2.96 5.32 6.45
C VAL A 22 -2.30 6.59 5.93
N MET A 23 -0.99 6.72 6.16
CA MET A 23 -0.19 7.81 5.58
C MET A 23 0.21 7.44 4.15
N ILE A 24 -0.13 8.29 3.19
CA ILE A 24 0.23 8.12 1.78
C ILE A 24 1.27 9.17 1.39
N GLY A 25 2.39 8.72 0.85
CA GLY A 25 3.45 9.59 0.32
C GLY A 25 3.13 10.13 -1.07
N GLY A 26 3.79 11.22 -1.45
CA GLY A 26 3.71 11.83 -2.79
C GLY A 26 3.59 13.35 -2.75
N PHE A 27 3.85 14.00 -3.89
CA PHE A 27 3.57 15.41 -4.14
C PHE A 27 2.77 15.55 -5.43
N GLY A 28 1.44 15.73 -5.30
CA GLY A 28 0.54 15.49 -6.43
C GLY A 28 0.67 14.04 -6.88
N ASN A 29 0.92 13.81 -8.18
CA ASN A 29 1.15 12.47 -8.73
C ASN A 29 2.61 11.99 -8.60
N ALA A 30 3.56 12.86 -8.24
CA ALA A 30 4.96 12.49 -8.17
C ALA A 30 5.23 11.66 -6.90
N GLY A 31 5.70 10.42 -7.08
CA GLY A 31 6.03 9.50 -5.99
C GLY A 31 4.83 8.93 -5.24
N MET A 32 3.61 9.12 -5.75
CA MET A 32 2.41 8.49 -5.18
C MET A 32 2.41 6.98 -5.51
N PRO A 33 2.14 6.10 -4.54
CA PRO A 33 2.07 4.66 -4.75
C PRO A 33 0.72 4.25 -5.37
N SER A 34 0.41 4.75 -6.58
CA SER A 34 -0.92 4.58 -7.20
C SER A 34 -1.37 3.12 -7.29
N ALA A 35 -0.48 2.21 -7.66
CA ALA A 35 -0.80 0.79 -7.77
C ALA A 35 -1.24 0.16 -6.44
N LEU A 36 -0.74 0.63 -5.30
CA LEU A 36 -1.17 0.17 -3.97
C LEU A 36 -2.47 0.84 -3.51
N VAL A 37 -2.76 2.05 -4.01
CA VAL A 37 -4.03 2.75 -3.73
C VAL A 37 -5.19 2.11 -4.47
N ASP A 38 -4.93 1.56 -5.66
CA ASP A 38 -5.92 0.87 -6.48
C ASP A 38 -6.15 -0.60 -6.05
N ALA A 39 -5.27 -1.16 -5.21
CA ALA A 39 -5.21 -2.58 -4.88
C ALA A 39 -6.26 -3.02 -3.86
#